data_AF-A0A1Y4LC27-F1
#
_entry.id   AF-A0A1Y4LC27-F1
#
_cell.length_a   1.000
_cell.length_b   1.000
_cell.length_c   1.000
_cell.angle_alpha   90.00
_cell.angle_beta   90.00
_cell.angle_gamma   90.00
#
_symmetry.space_group_name_H-M   'P 1'
#
loop_
_entity.id
_entity.type
_entity.pdbx_description
1 polymer ?
#
loop_
_entity_poly.entity_id
_entity_poly.type
_entity_poly.pdbx_seq_one_letter_code
_entity_poly.pdbx_strand_id
1 'polypeptide(L)'
;MTADRERRCTCGGVMKFSGRQALHMNGSPFFLESSTEFTQVDVYVCPDCRKVEFYLPELPAEESLEENAMRLYATASEKELRAILADPDYPPDVHRGVRRLLEQRTGHKA
;
A
#
# COMPACT_ATOMS: atom_id res chain seq x y z
N MET A 1 -3.11 5.92 11.50
CA MET A 1 -3.55 7.32 11.70
C MET A 1 -2.63 8.18 10.85
N THR A 2 -2.99 8.41 9.59
CA THR A 2 -2.21 9.26 8.68
C THR A 2 -2.31 10.70 9.18
N ALA A 3 -1.18 11.38 9.27
CA ALA A 3 -1.09 12.74 9.76
C ALA A 3 -1.91 13.66 8.85
N ASP A 4 -3.02 14.18 9.35
CA ASP A 4 -3.83 15.20 8.68
C ASP A 4 -3.04 16.51 8.71
N ARG A 5 -2.10 16.66 7.76
CA ARG A 5 -1.45 17.96 7.51
C ARG A 5 -2.55 18.89 7.02
N GLU A 6 -2.88 19.91 7.81
CA GLU A 6 -3.86 20.94 7.44
C GLU A 6 -3.53 21.51 6.04
N ARG A 7 -4.37 21.18 5.05
CA ARG A 7 -4.18 21.64 3.67
C ARG A 7 -4.74 23.05 3.53
N ARG A 8 -3.90 24.02 3.16
CA ARG A 8 -4.31 25.41 2.96
C ARG A 8 -4.56 25.68 1.48
N CYS A 9 -5.72 26.28 1.21
CA CYS A 9 -6.04 26.82 -0.10
C CYS A 9 -5.21 28.07 -0.38
N THR A 10 -5.01 28.39 -1.65
CA THR A 10 -4.35 29.64 -2.09
C THR A 10 -5.09 30.91 -1.68
N CYS A 11 -6.37 30.81 -1.30
CA CYS A 11 -7.13 31.93 -0.74
C CYS A 11 -6.89 32.14 0.77
N GLY A 12 -6.11 31.28 1.43
CA GLY A 12 -5.85 31.29 2.87
C GLY A 12 -6.79 30.40 3.71
N GLY A 13 -7.88 29.89 3.11
CA GLY A 13 -8.83 28.99 3.77
C GLY A 13 -8.29 27.58 4.02
N VAL A 14 -8.75 26.91 5.08
CA VAL A 14 -8.43 25.51 5.37
C VAL A 14 -9.32 24.61 4.53
N MET A 15 -8.71 23.72 3.74
CA MET A 15 -9.45 22.81 2.88
C MET A 15 -10.01 21.64 3.68
N LYS A 16 -11.26 21.28 3.41
CA LYS A 16 -11.95 20.17 4.07
C LYS A 16 -11.99 18.95 3.16
N PHE A 17 -11.72 17.79 3.72
CA PHE A 17 -11.92 16.51 3.03
C PHE A 17 -13.40 16.33 2.69
N SER A 18 -13.68 16.03 1.42
CA SER A 18 -15.03 15.90 0.87
C SER A 18 -15.35 14.47 0.40
N GLY A 19 -14.44 13.51 0.64
CA GLY A 19 -14.60 12.11 0.26
C GLY A 19 -13.60 11.65 -0.80
N ARG A 20 -13.81 10.42 -1.28
CA ARG A 20 -13.02 9.81 -2.35
C ARG A 20 -13.82 9.77 -3.64
N GLN A 21 -13.16 10.07 -4.76
CA GLN A 21 -13.77 9.98 -6.07
C GLN A 21 -12.88 9.16 -7.01
N ALA A 22 -13.51 8.32 -7.83
CA ALA A 22 -12.83 7.66 -8.93
C ALA A 22 -12.66 8.65 -10.09
N LEU A 23 -11.43 8.98 -10.44
CA LEU A 23 -11.11 9.78 -11.62
C LEU A 23 -10.55 8.90 -12.72
N HIS A 24 -11.05 9.11 -13.94
CA HIS A 24 -10.46 8.52 -15.13
C HIS A 24 -9.22 9.32 -15.51
N MET A 25 -8.04 8.76 -15.24
CA MET A 25 -6.77 9.37 -15.64
C MET A 25 -6.33 8.69 -16.93
N ASN A 26 -6.52 9.34 -18.08
CA ASN A 26 -5.97 8.83 -19.35
C ASN A 26 -4.44 8.86 -19.23
N GLY A 27 -3.82 7.68 -19.20
CA GLY A 27 -2.40 7.49 -18.91
C GLY A 27 -1.45 8.27 -19.83
N SER A 28 -0.32 8.69 -19.24
CA SER A 28 0.89 9.08 -19.97
C SER A 28 1.97 8.01 -19.74
N PRO A 29 3.00 7.91 -20.60
CA PRO A 29 3.43 6.67 -21.28
C PRO A 29 4.33 5.72 -20.46
N PHE A 30 4.36 5.81 -19.13
CA PHE A 30 5.40 5.14 -18.35
C PHE A 30 4.96 3.90 -17.58
N PHE A 31 3.67 3.55 -17.54
CA PHE A 31 3.23 2.33 -16.88
C PHE A 31 2.14 1.63 -17.69
N LEU A 32 2.53 0.48 -18.23
CA LEU A 32 1.77 -0.70 -18.68
C LEU A 32 0.31 -0.50 -19.11
N GLU A 33 0.09 -0.70 -20.40
CA GLU A 33 -1.20 -0.92 -21.04
C GLU A 33 -2.00 -2.02 -20.33
N SER A 34 -3.28 -1.74 -20.00
CA SER A 34 -4.45 -2.60 -20.36
C SER A 34 -5.65 -2.49 -19.41
N SER A 35 -5.63 -1.66 -18.37
CA SER A 35 -6.84 -1.43 -17.57
C SER A 35 -7.30 0.02 -17.68
N THR A 36 -8.60 0.24 -17.80
CA THR A 36 -9.22 1.57 -17.67
C THR A 36 -9.05 1.98 -16.21
N GLU A 37 -7.88 2.55 -15.88
CA GLU A 37 -7.47 2.81 -14.49
C GLU A 37 -8.22 4.01 -13.92
N PHE A 38 -9.43 3.74 -13.43
CA PHE A 38 -10.09 4.60 -12.47
C PHE A 38 -9.22 4.65 -11.21
N THR A 39 -8.57 5.79 -10.99
CA THR A 39 -7.77 6.01 -9.80
C THR A 39 -8.63 6.64 -8.71
N GLN A 40 -8.66 6.05 -7.52
CA GLN A 40 -9.30 6.68 -6.37
C GLN A 40 -8.44 7.84 -5.88
N VAL A 41 -9.01 9.03 -5.84
CA VAL A 41 -8.37 10.24 -5.31
C VAL A 41 -9.14 10.75 -4.10
N ASP A 42 -8.43 11.32 -3.14
CA ASP A 42 -9.02 12.08 -2.05
C ASP A 42 -9.37 13.49 -2.55
N VAL A 43 -10.61 13.92 -2.33
CA VAL A 43 -11.13 15.22 -2.77
C VAL A 43 -11.13 16.18 -1.59
N TYR A 44 -10.56 17.37 -1.78
CA TYR A 44 -10.60 18.44 -0.79
C TYR A 44 -11.26 19.68 -1.38
N VAL A 45 -12.14 20.30 -0.60
CA VAL A 45 -12.90 21.49 -0.99
C VAL A 45 -12.59 22.61 -0.01
N CYS A 46 -12.20 23.77 -0.53
CA CYS A 46 -12.10 24.99 0.27
C CYS A 46 -13.51 25.56 0.49
N PRO A 47 -13.97 25.76 1.74
CA PRO A 47 -15.30 26.31 1.99
C PRO A 47 -15.41 27.78 1.58
N ASP A 48 -14.31 28.54 1.61
CA ASP A 48 -14.32 30.00 1.39
C ASP A 48 -14.44 30.35 -0.10
N CYS A 49 -13.64 29.71 -0.96
CA CYS A 49 -13.60 30.00 -2.39
C CYS A 49 -14.12 28.86 -3.28
N ARG A 50 -14.53 27.73 -2.68
CA ARG A 50 -15.02 26.52 -3.37
C ARG A 50 -14.02 25.87 -4.34
N LYS A 51 -12.72 26.19 -4.21
CA LYS A 51 -11.66 25.49 -4.95
C LYS A 51 -11.64 24.02 -4.56
N VAL A 52 -11.57 23.16 -5.57
CA VAL A 52 -11.46 21.70 -5.42
C VAL A 52 -10.05 21.28 -5.79
N GLU A 53 -9.43 20.45 -4.95
CA GLU A 53 -8.15 19.82 -5.22
C GLU A 53 -8.25 18.30 -5.04
N PHE A 54 -7.59 17.59 -5.95
CA PHE A 54 -7.53 16.13 -5.96
C PHE A 54 -6.15 15.68 -5.53
N TYR A 55 -6.10 14.70 -4.64
CA TYR A 55 -4.87 14.12 -4.14
C TYR A 55 -4.88 12.63 -4.39
N LEU A 56 -3.82 12.13 -5.01
CA LEU A 56 -3.55 10.69 -5.00
C LEU A 56 -3.31 10.30 -3.54
N PRO A 57 -4.07 9.33 -3.00
CA PRO A 57 -3.73 8.77 -1.70
C PRO A 57 -2.31 8.23 -1.80
N GLU A 58 -1.54 8.34 -0.71
CA GLU A 58 -0.28 7.62 -0.61
C GLU A 58 -0.62 6.15 -0.85
N LEU A 59 -0.22 5.62 -2.00
CA LEU A 59 -0.27 4.18 -2.23
C LEU A 59 0.53 3.59 -1.07
N PRO A 60 0.01 2.54 -0.38
CA PRO A 60 0.88 1.79 0.51
C PRO A 60 2.12 1.47 -0.31
N ALA A 61 3.30 1.80 0.23
CA ALA A 61 4.56 1.45 -0.42
C ALA A 61 4.41 0.01 -0.89
N GLU A 62 4.72 -0.27 -2.17
CA GLU A 62 4.58 -1.61 -2.72
C GLU A 62 5.18 -2.59 -1.71
N GLU A 63 4.30 -3.34 -1.03
CA GLU A 63 4.71 -4.20 0.08
C GLU A 63 5.68 -5.19 -0.54
N SER A 64 6.92 -5.21 -0.06
CA SER A 64 7.92 -6.08 -0.66
C SER A 64 7.40 -7.51 -0.63
N LEU A 65 7.72 -8.31 -1.66
CA LEU A 65 7.31 -9.72 -1.70
C LEU A 65 7.73 -10.48 -0.42
N GLU A 66 8.81 -10.03 0.23
CA GLU A 66 9.25 -10.50 1.55
C GLU A 66 8.25 -10.15 2.67
N GLU A 67 7.84 -8.89 2.80
CA GLU A 67 6.88 -8.44 3.83
C GLU A 67 5.50 -9.08 3.63
N ASN A 68 5.03 -9.17 2.39
CA ASN A 68 3.77 -9.83 2.08
C ASN A 68 3.84 -11.33 2.41
N ALA A 69 4.96 -12.01 2.14
CA ALA A 69 5.17 -13.40 2.55
C ALA A 69 5.17 -13.57 4.08
N MET A 70 5.83 -12.67 4.82
CA MET A 70 5.81 -12.69 6.28
C MET A 70 4.37 -12.56 6.82
N ARG A 71 3.56 -11.68 6.23
CA ARG A 71 2.16 -11.47 6.60
C ARG A 71 1.29 -12.67 6.24
N LEU A 72 1.42 -13.19 5.02
CA LEU A 72 0.60 -14.28 4.50
C LEU A 72 0.82 -15.59 5.26
N TYR A 73 2.05 -15.87 5.69
CA TYR A 73 2.39 -17.07 6.46
C TYR A 73 2.51 -16.82 7.97
N ALA A 74 2.09 -15.66 8.47
CA ALA A 74 2.20 -15.26 9.87
C ALA A 74 1.53 -16.23 10.86
N THR A 75 0.55 -17.03 10.41
CA THR A 75 -0.16 -18.05 11.22
C THR A 75 0.19 -19.49 10.83
N ALA A 76 0.99 -19.70 9.78
CA ALA A 76 1.38 -21.03 9.33
C ALA A 76 2.26 -21.72 10.38
N SER A 77 2.17 -23.04 10.49
CA SER A 77 2.97 -23.84 11.40
C SER A 77 4.43 -23.94 10.95
N GLU A 78 5.34 -24.27 11.88
CA GLU A 78 6.76 -24.44 11.59
C GLU A 78 7.04 -25.51 10.52
N LYS A 79 6.18 -26.52 10.43
CA LYS A 79 6.25 -27.58 9.41
C LYS A 79 5.89 -27.05 8.03
N GLU A 80 4.85 -26.22 7.93
CA GLU A 80 4.42 -25.59 6.68
C GLU A 80 5.44 -24.58 6.18
N LEU A 81 6.02 -23.78 7.07
CA LEU A 81 7.10 -22.85 6.71
C LEU A 81 8.31 -23.58 6.11
N ARG A 82 8.69 -24.73 6.67
CA ARG A 82 9.78 -25.57 6.13
C ARG A 82 9.43 -26.18 4.77
N ALA A 83 8.18 -26.56 4.56
CA ALA A 83 7.72 -27.09 3.27
C ALA A 83 7.84 -26.02 2.17
N ILE A 84 7.45 -24.77 2.47
CA ILE A 84 7.56 -23.64 1.53
C ILE A 84 9.02 -23.34 1.18
N LEU A 85 9.95 -23.43 2.15
CA LEU A 85 11.39 -23.25 1.91
C LEU A 85 12.02 -24.36 1.06
N ALA A 86 11.43 -25.55 1.07
CA ALA A 86 11.91 -26.69 0.28
C ALA A 86 11.32 -26.72 -1.14
N ASP A 87 10.26 -25.95 -1.38
CA ASP A 87 9.54 -25.90 -2.64
C ASP A 87 10.20 -24.87 -3.59
N PRO A 88 10.76 -25.31 -4.74
CA PRO A 88 11.41 -24.44 -5.70
C PRO A 88 10.44 -23.59 -6.52
N ASP A 89 9.13 -23.87 -6.50
CA ASP A 89 8.13 -23.12 -7.26
C ASP A 89 7.83 -21.74 -6.65
N TYR A 90 8.27 -21.50 -5.42
CA TYR A 90 8.12 -20.21 -4.75
C TYR A 90 9.22 -19.22 -5.14
N PRO A 91 8.90 -17.93 -5.32
CA PRO A 91 9.89 -16.90 -5.56
C PRO A 91 10.94 -16.80 -4.44
N PRO A 92 12.20 -16.44 -4.76
CA PRO A 92 13.27 -16.35 -3.76
C PRO A 92 12.97 -15.31 -2.67
N ASP A 93 12.18 -14.28 -2.98
CA ASP A 93 11.76 -13.25 -2.04
C ASP A 93 10.78 -13.79 -0.99
N VAL A 94 9.91 -14.73 -1.39
CA VAL A 94 9.01 -15.44 -0.47
C VAL A 94 9.81 -16.34 0.45
N HIS A 95 10.83 -17.04 -0.06
CA HIS A 95 11.74 -17.83 0.79
C HIS A 95 12.46 -16.97 1.82
N ARG A 96 12.90 -15.76 1.46
CA ARG A 96 13.50 -14.82 2.43
C ARG A 96 12.52 -14.42 3.52
N GLY A 97 11.28 -14.09 3.15
CA GLY A 97 10.23 -13.71 4.12
C GLY A 97 9.89 -14.85 5.08
N VAL A 98 9.71 -16.07 4.55
CA VAL A 98 9.43 -17.27 5.34
C VAL A 98 10.61 -17.63 6.25
N ARG A 99 11.85 -17.52 5.78
CA ARG A 99 13.06 -17.77 6.59
C ARG A 99 13.14 -16.80 7.76
N ARG A 100 12.93 -15.51 7.50
CA ARG A 100 12.93 -14.45 8.53
C ARG A 100 11.82 -14.68 9.57
N LEU A 101 10.63 -15.08 9.12
CA LEU A 101 9.52 -15.42 10.01
C LEU A 101 9.84 -16.64 10.90
N LEU A 102 10.54 -17.63 10.35
CA LEU A 102 10.99 -18.82 11.10
C LEU A 102 12.03 -18.44 12.16
N GLU A 103 13.03 -17.63 11.79
CA GLU A 103 14.08 -17.14 12.69
C GLU A 103 13.51 -16.29 13.85
N GLN A 104 12.52 -15.44 13.59
CA GLN A 104 11.86 -14.66 14.64
C GLN A 104 11.17 -15.54 15.69
N ARG A 105 10.56 -16.65 15.25
CA ARG A 105 9.83 -17.56 16.14
C ARG A 105 10.75 -18.49 16.92
N THR A 106 11.87 -18.90 16.33
CA THR A 106 12.87 -19.72 17.03
C THR A 106 13.71 -18.88 18.00
N GLY A 107 13.99 -17.62 17.66
CA GLY A 107 14.69 -16.67 18.55
C GLY A 107 13.87 -16.21 19.76
N HIS A 108 12.53 -16.24 19.71
CA HIS A 108 11.65 -15.94 20.84
C HIS A 108 11.46 -17.11 21.84
N LYS A 109 12.05 -18.28 21.55
CA LYS A 109 11.91 -19.50 22.37
C LYS A 109 13.10 -19.75 23.32
N ALA A 110 14.02 -18.79 23.46
CA ALA A 110 15.15 -18.85 24.38
C ALA A 110 14.87 -18.07 25.67
#